data_AF-A0A2H6GZK0-F1
#
_entry.id   AF-A0A2H6GZK0-F1
#
_cell.length_a   1.000
_cell.length_b   1.000
_cell.length_c   1.000
_cell.angle_alpha   90.00
_cell.angle_beta   90.00
_cell.angle_gamma   90.00
#
_symmetry.space_group_name_H-M   'P 1'
#
loop_
_entity.id
_entity.type
_entity.pdbx_description
1 polymer ?
#
loop_
_entity_poly.entity_id
_entity_poly.type
_entity_poly.pdbx_seq_one_letter_code
_entity_poly.pdbx_strand_id
1 'polypeptide(L)' 'MGKIISKGVVKRQKGYLYYIDGKGNVCEAKMARGGKKKKKKAVKKKAVKKKAKKKR' A
#
# COMPACT_ATOMS: atom_id res chain seq x y z
N MET A 1 10.21 17.86 24.74
CA MET A 1 10.75 18.10 23.38
C MET A 1 11.39 16.80 22.89
N GLY A 2 11.11 16.37 21.66
CA GLY A 2 11.71 15.14 21.12
C GLY A 2 13.18 15.32 20.73
N LYS A 3 13.99 14.27 20.86
CA LYS A 3 15.42 14.24 20.47
C LYS A 3 15.58 13.45 19.17
N ILE A 4 16.31 14.00 18.20
CA ILE A 4 16.70 13.26 16.98
C ILE A 4 17.83 12.29 17.36
N ILE A 5 17.58 10.98 17.21
CA ILE A 5 18.53 9.92 17.56
C ILE A 5 19.51 9.65 16.41
N SER A 6 19.04 9.72 15.16
CA SER A 6 19.86 9.47 13.98
C SER A 6 19.36 10.24 12.76
N LYS A 7 20.28 10.71 11.93
CA LYS A 7 20.01 11.40 10.65
C LYS A 7 20.30 10.45 9.50
N GLY A 8 19.52 10.56 8.41
CA GLY A 8 19.80 9.81 7.18
C GLY A 8 19.48 8.30 7.23
N VAL A 9 18.64 7.87 8.18
CA VAL A 9 18.26 6.45 8.37
C VAL A 9 17.63 5.83 7.12
N VAL A 10 17.05 6.64 6.24
CA VAL A 10 16.33 6.16 5.04
C VAL A 10 16.80 6.90 3.79
N LYS A 11 17.25 6.15 2.79
CA LYS A 11 17.55 6.68 1.45
C LYS A 11 16.26 6.76 0.64
N ARG A 12 15.80 7.98 0.34
CA ARG A 12 14.56 8.19 -0.42
C ARG A 12 14.77 8.01 -1.91
N GLN A 13 13.93 7.19 -2.53
CA GLN A 13 13.92 6.98 -3.97
C GLN A 13 12.98 7.97 -4.67
N LYS A 14 13.38 8.41 -5.87
CA LYS A 14 12.53 9.25 -6.71
C LYS A 14 11.28 8.46 -7.13
N GLY A 15 10.10 9.05 -6.95
CA GLY A 15 8.83 8.43 -7.38
C GLY A 15 8.08 7.66 -6.28
N TYR A 16 8.57 7.69 -5.05
CA TYR A 16 7.92 7.09 -3.89
C TYR A 16 7.51 8.12 -2.83
N LEU A 17 6.42 7.81 -2.14
CA LEU A 17 5.92 8.52 -0.97
C LEU A 17 6.41 7.80 0.29
N TYR A 18 7.02 8.55 1.20
CA TYR A 18 7.49 8.06 2.49
C TYR A 18 6.65 8.69 3.60
N TYR A 19 6.08 7.87 4.48
CA TYR A 19 5.23 8.31 5.59
C TYR A 19 5.48 7.46 6.83
N ILE A 20 4.99 7.94 7.98
CA ILE A 20 5.05 7.22 9.24
C ILE A 20 3.65 6.66 9.53
N ASP A 21 3.55 5.37 9.84
CA ASP A 21 2.29 4.75 10.24
C ASP A 21 1.97 5.03 11.73
N GLY A 22 0.78 4.65 12.19
CA GLY A 22 0.40 4.81 13.60
C GLY A 22 1.23 3.98 14.58
N LYS A 23 2.05 3.04 14.09
CA LYS A 23 2.98 2.23 14.88
C LYS A 23 4.39 2.81 14.90
N GLY A 24 4.64 3.93 14.21
CA GLY A 24 5.94 4.60 14.15
C GLY A 24 6.89 4.05 13.08
N ASN A 25 6.42 3.19 12.17
CA ASN A 25 7.26 2.64 11.10
C ASN A 25 7.35 3.60 9.92
N VAL A 26 8.49 3.61 9.23
CA VAL A 26 8.64 4.30 7.94
C VAL A 26 8.16 3.38 6.82
N CYS A 27 7.11 3.79 6.14
CA CYS A 27 6.54 3.05 5.00
C CYS A 27 6.86 3.71 3.67
N GLU A 28 6.96 2.91 2.60
CA GLU A 28 7.21 3.34 1.22
C GLU A 28 6.00 2.98 0.33
N ALA A 29 5.51 3.94 -0.47
CA ALA A 29 4.43 3.70 -1.43
C ALA A 29 4.75 4.31 -2.81
N LYS A 30 4.53 3.57 -3.89
CA LYS A 30 4.78 4.05 -5.26
C LYS A 30 3.76 5.13 -5.64
N MET A 31 4.24 6.33 -5.98
CA MET A 31 3.34 7.44 -6.32
C MET A 31 2.65 7.19 -7.67
N ALA A 32 1.34 7.38 -7.70
CA ALA A 32 0.58 7.51 -8.94
C ALA A 32 0.81 8.91 -9.52
N ARG A 33 1.98 9.14 -10.13
CA ARG A 33 2.21 10.38 -10.89
C ARG A 33 1.20 10.45 -12.05
N GLY A 34 0.56 11.60 -12.21
CA GLY A 34 -0.39 11.85 -13.29
C GLY A 34 0.23 11.58 -14.66
N GLY A 35 -0.42 10.74 -15.45
CA GLY A 35 0.04 10.26 -16.75
C GLY A 35 -0.78 9.03 -17.14
N LYS A 36 -1.20 8.96 -18.41
CA LYS A 36 -2.13 7.96 -19.03
C LYS A 36 -2.92 7.10 -18.03
N LYS A 37 -4.24 7.37 -17.90
CA LYS A 37 -5.20 6.59 -17.12
C LYS A 37 -4.89 5.10 -17.21
N LYS A 38 -4.35 4.49 -16.15
CA LYS A 38 -4.18 3.04 -16.08
C LYS A 38 -5.58 2.45 -16.14
N LYS A 39 -5.90 1.74 -17.22
CA LYS A 39 -7.09 0.89 -17.30
C LYS A 39 -7.08 0.01 -16.04
N LYS A 40 -8.14 0.06 -15.23
CA LYS A 40 -8.28 -0.77 -14.03
C LYS A 40 -7.97 -2.21 -14.46
N LYS A 41 -6.87 -2.80 -13.97
CA LYS A 41 -6.70 -4.25 -14.07
C LYS A 41 -7.87 -4.82 -13.28
N ALA A 42 -8.80 -5.45 -13.99
CA ALA A 42 -9.88 -6.19 -13.37
C ALA A 42 -9.21 -7.25 -12.48
N VAL A 43 -9.18 -7.00 -11.17
CA VAL A 43 -8.84 -8.03 -10.21
C VAL A 43 -9.95 -9.06 -10.39
N LYS A 44 -9.65 -10.17 -11.08
CA LYS A 44 -10.53 -11.33 -11.12
C LYS A 44 -10.79 -11.70 -9.67
N LYS A 45 -11.94 -11.28 -9.13
CA LYS A 45 -12.42 -11.76 -7.84
C LYS A 45 -12.40 -13.28 -7.96
N LYS A 46 -11.49 -13.97 -7.26
CA LYS A 46 -11.58 -15.43 -7.12
C LYS A 46 -12.96 -15.65 -6.49
N ALA A 47 -13.88 -16.20 -7.27
CA ALA A 47 -15.21 -16.52 -6.81
C ALA A 47 -15.05 -17.50 -5.64
N VAL A 48 -15.31 -17.03 -4.42
CA VAL A 48 -15.52 -17.92 -3.29
C VAL A 48 -16.74 -18.74 -3.65
N LYS A 49 -16.52 -20.01 -4.04
CA LYS A 49 -17.59 -20.98 -4.31
C LYS A 49 -18.48 -21.01 -3.05
N LYS A 50 -19.67 -20.42 -3.13
CA LYS A 50 -20.70 -20.56 -2.08
C LYS A 50 -20.99 -22.06 -1.96
N LYS A 51 -20.62 -22.68 -0.84
CA LYS A 51 -21.06 -24.04 -0.50
C LYS A 51 -22.60 -24.02 -0.42
N ALA A 52 -23.25 -24.76 -1.30
CA ALA A 52 -24.70 -24.93 -1.28
C ALA A 52 -25.11 -25.62 0.03
N LYS A 53 -25.91 -24.95 0.86
CA LYS A 53 -26.50 -25.55 2.06
C LYS A 53 -27.67 -26.43 1.59
N LYS A 54 -27.49 -27.75 1.69
CA LYS A 54 -28.49 -28.79 1.39
C LYS A 54 -29.77 -28.50 2.19
N LYS A 55 -30.91 -28.30 1.50
CA LYS A 55 -32.24 -28.24 2.12
C LYS A 55 -32.56 -29.64 2.68
N ARG A 56 -32.97 -29.69 3.95
CA ARG A 56 -33.76 -30.78 4.53
C ARG A 56 -35.23 -30.37 4.45
#